data_AF-A0A3N5QU07-F1
#
_entry.id   AF-A0A3N5QU07-F1
#
_cell.length_a   1.000
_cell.length_b   1.000
_cell.length_c   1.000
_cell.angle_alpha   90.00
_cell.angle_beta   90.00
_cell.angle_gamma   90.00
#
_symmetry.space_group_name_H-M   'P 1'
#
loop_
_entity.id
_entity.type
_entity.pdbx_description
1 polymer ?
#
loop_
_entity_poly.entity_id
_entity_poly.type
_entity_poly.pdbx_seq_one_letter_code
_entity_poly.pdbx_strand_id
1 'polypeptide(L)'
;MKKLGINAVGLRYLTLLEANTMKAVYKGMTLNVPEPAAFVLHKFIISARRPNPAKREKDVDTAKDIGHFILKHELQRIQLLKVYDGLPNKWKLSLLAVLKKSSLEIYDYIHEEKK
;
A
#
# COMPACT_ATOMS: atom_id res chain seq x y z
N MET A 1 -28.94 -29.03 0.42
CA MET A 1 -27.53 -28.88 0.00
C MET A 1 -26.75 -28.16 1.09
N LYS A 2 -25.65 -28.74 1.58
CA LYS A 2 -24.76 -28.13 2.58
C LYS A 2 -24.01 -26.95 1.94
N LYS A 3 -24.20 -25.72 2.41
CA LYS A 3 -23.35 -24.60 2.01
C LYS A 3 -21.93 -24.90 2.49
N LEU A 4 -20.98 -25.08 1.57
CA LEU A 4 -19.56 -24.97 1.89
C LEU A 4 -19.41 -23.61 2.59
N GLY A 5 -18.91 -23.58 3.83
CA GLY A 5 -18.73 -22.35 4.62
C GLY A 5 -17.65 -21.42 4.06
N ILE A 6 -17.54 -21.34 2.74
CA ILE A 6 -16.52 -20.65 1.98
C ILE A 6 -17.11 -19.34 1.48
N ASN A 7 -16.55 -18.23 1.97
CA ASN A 7 -16.83 -16.91 1.44
C ASN A 7 -15.77 -16.57 0.38
N ALA A 8 -16.17 -16.47 -0.88
CA ALA A 8 -15.28 -15.98 -1.93
C ALA A 8 -15.03 -14.48 -1.74
N VAL A 9 -13.78 -14.09 -1.49
CA VAL A 9 -13.38 -12.68 -1.35
C VAL A 9 -12.55 -12.29 -2.57
N GLY A 10 -12.96 -11.23 -3.26
CA GLY A 10 -12.21 -10.73 -4.42
C GLY A 10 -10.84 -10.19 -4.00
N LEU A 11 -9.77 -10.78 -4.54
CA LEU A 11 -8.36 -10.41 -4.25
C LEU A 11 -7.88 -9.17 -5.00
N ARG A 12 -8.76 -8.19 -5.25
CA ARG A 12 -8.49 -7.09 -6.20
C ARG A 12 -7.25 -6.27 -5.86
N TYR A 13 -6.90 -6.13 -4.59
CA TYR A 13 -5.74 -5.33 -4.16
C TYR A 13 -4.49 -6.17 -3.90
N LEU A 14 -4.64 -7.50 -3.80
CA LEU A 14 -3.50 -8.38 -3.55
C LEU A 14 -2.56 -8.43 -4.76
N THR A 15 -3.09 -8.27 -5.97
CA THR A 15 -2.32 -8.21 -7.21
C THR A 15 -1.28 -7.07 -7.20
N LEU A 16 -1.53 -5.97 -6.47
CA LEU A 16 -0.55 -4.92 -6.27
C LEU A 16 0.69 -5.41 -5.53
N LEU A 17 0.48 -6.17 -4.45
CA LEU A 17 1.56 -6.72 -3.64
C LEU A 17 2.27 -7.84 -4.38
N GLU A 18 1.53 -8.70 -5.07
CA GLU A 18 2.08 -9.82 -5.84
C GLU A 18 2.98 -9.33 -6.98
N ALA A 19 2.56 -8.28 -7.70
CA ALA A 19 3.34 -7.69 -8.78
C ALA A 19 4.57 -6.91 -8.30
N ASN A 20 4.63 -6.54 -7.01
CA ASN A 20 5.70 -5.73 -6.44
C ASN A 20 6.25 -6.41 -5.18
N THR A 21 7.07 -7.44 -5.39
CA THR A 21 7.75 -8.17 -4.31
C THR A 21 9.26 -7.94 -4.35
N MET A 22 9.89 -8.17 -3.20
CA MET A 22 11.33 -8.21 -3.04
C MET A 22 11.74 -9.44 -2.22
N LYS A 23 13.00 -9.87 -2.39
CA LYS A 23 13.58 -10.93 -1.56
C LYS A 23 14.14 -10.33 -0.28
N ALA A 24 13.80 -10.91 0.86
CA ALA A 24 14.36 -10.58 2.16
C ALA A 24 14.92 -11.84 2.82
N VAL A 25 16.09 -11.73 3.45
CA VAL A 25 16.68 -12.84 4.22
C VAL A 25 16.29 -12.69 5.68
N TYR A 26 15.64 -13.70 6.23
CA TYR A 26 15.26 -13.74 7.64
C TYR A 26 15.56 -15.13 8.22
N LYS A 27 16.39 -15.18 9.27
CA LYS A 27 16.82 -16.44 9.92
C LYS A 27 17.37 -17.48 8.93
N GLY A 28 18.17 -17.04 7.96
CA GLY A 28 18.75 -17.91 6.93
C GLY A 28 17.79 -18.35 5.82
N MET A 29 16.52 -17.93 5.86
CA MET A 29 15.53 -18.20 4.82
C MET A 29 15.34 -16.99 3.92
N THR A 30 15.28 -17.22 2.61
CA THR A 30 14.90 -16.19 1.63
C THR A 30 13.39 -16.17 1.48
N LEU A 31 12.77 -15.06 1.86
CA LEU A 31 11.33 -14.83 1.80
C LEU A 31 11.01 -13.84 0.68
N ASN A 32 9.94 -14.10 -0.07
CA ASN A 32 9.34 -13.10 -0.94
C ASN A 32 8.36 -12.27 -0.10
N VAL A 33 8.67 -10.99 0.05
CA VAL A 33 7.84 -10.04 0.79
C VAL A 33 7.40 -8.93 -0.15
N PRO A 34 6.26 -8.26 0.11
CA PRO A 34 5.90 -7.08 -0.65
C PRO A 34 6.99 -6.02 -0.53
N GLU A 35 7.26 -5.34 -1.64
CA GLU A 35 8.11 -4.17 -1.65
C GLU A 35 7.50 -3.09 -0.71
N PRO A 36 8.31 -2.42 0.15
CA PRO A 36 7.80 -1.48 1.15
C PRO A 36 6.87 -0.40 0.61
N ALA A 37 7.20 0.20 -0.53
CA ALA A 37 6.38 1.23 -1.14
C ALA A 37 5.04 0.68 -1.65
N ALA A 38 5.05 -0.51 -2.27
CA ALA A 38 3.82 -1.22 -2.63
C ALA A 38 2.97 -1.55 -1.41
N PHE A 39 3.58 -1.98 -0.30
CA PHE A 39 2.87 -2.25 0.95
C PHE A 39 2.19 -1.00 1.51
N VAL A 40 2.87 0.14 1.54
CA VAL A 40 2.34 1.42 2.04
C VAL A 40 1.17 1.89 1.19
N LEU A 41 1.32 1.97 -0.13
CA LEU A 41 0.24 2.41 -1.03
C LEU A 41 -0.98 1.49 -0.92
N HIS A 42 -0.75 0.17 -0.84
CA HIS A 42 -1.78 -0.81 -0.63
C HIS A 42 -2.55 -0.61 0.70
N LYS A 43 -1.84 -0.37 1.80
CA LYS A 43 -2.45 -0.14 3.13
C LYS A 43 -3.35 1.08 3.13
N PHE A 44 -2.93 2.18 2.50
CA PHE A 44 -3.80 3.35 2.34
C PHE A 44 -5.06 3.03 1.52
N ILE A 45 -4.95 2.30 0.40
CA ILE A 45 -6.11 1.91 -0.41
C ILE A 45 -7.08 1.02 0.37
N ILE A 46 -6.57 0.04 1.14
CA ILE A 46 -7.42 -0.85 1.95
C ILE A 46 -8.09 -0.10 3.09
N SER A 47 -7.39 0.85 3.73
CA SER A 47 -7.95 1.60 4.86
C SER A 47 -9.27 2.30 4.48
N ALA A 48 -9.37 2.88 3.28
CA ALA A 48 -10.61 3.50 2.78
C ALA A 48 -11.80 2.55 2.69
N ARG A 49 -11.55 1.24 2.62
CA ARG A 49 -12.56 0.20 2.38
C ARG A 49 -12.91 -0.60 3.62
N ARG A 50 -12.10 -0.48 4.68
CA ARG A 50 -12.32 -1.18 5.96
C ARG A 50 -13.57 -0.61 6.64
N PRO A 51 -14.60 -1.42 6.92
CA PRO A 51 -15.78 -0.93 7.64
C PRO A 51 -15.48 -0.66 9.12
N ASN A 52 -14.59 -1.45 9.73
CA ASN A 52 -14.22 -1.32 11.14
C ASN A 52 -13.22 -0.16 11.33
N PRO A 53 -13.56 0.88 12.12
CA PRO A 53 -12.70 2.05 12.33
C PRO A 53 -11.35 1.74 12.99
N ALA A 54 -11.33 0.91 14.04
CA ALA A 54 -10.08 0.56 14.73
C ALA A 54 -9.09 -0.18 13.82
N LYS A 55 -9.59 -1.06 12.94
CA LYS A 55 -8.72 -1.73 11.94
C LYS A 55 -8.23 -0.75 10.87
N ARG A 56 -9.07 0.23 10.50
CA ARG A 56 -8.71 1.28 9.53
C ARG A 56 -7.59 2.15 10.07
N GLU A 57 -7.72 2.63 11.29
CA GLU A 57 -6.73 3.47 11.97
C GLU A 57 -5.38 2.75 12.07
N LYS A 58 -5.39 1.50 12.56
CA LYS A 58 -4.17 0.67 12.60
C LYS A 58 -3.50 0.49 11.24
N ASP A 59 -4.28 0.28 10.17
CA ASP A 59 -3.75 0.16 8.82
C ASP A 59 -3.13 1.49 8.33
N VAL A 60 -3.72 2.64 8.69
CA VAL A 60 -3.20 3.98 8.39
C VAL A 60 -1.91 4.28 9.16
N ASP A 61 -1.87 4.01 10.46
CA ASP A 61 -0.69 4.27 11.29
C ASP A 61 0.50 3.44 10.83
N THR A 62 0.27 2.15 10.57
CA THR A 62 1.30 1.27 10.00
C THR A 62 1.83 1.80 8.66
N ALA A 63 0.95 2.35 7.81
CA ALA A 63 1.34 2.91 6.52
C ALA A 63 2.13 4.22 6.67
N LYS A 64 1.80 5.05 7.67
CA LYS A 64 2.54 6.28 7.98
C LYS A 64 3.95 5.98 8.46
N ASP A 65 4.10 5.05 9.40
CA ASP A 65 5.40 4.73 10.00
C ASP A 65 6.39 4.25 8.92
N ILE A 66 5.95 3.32 8.07
CA ILE A 66 6.76 2.83 6.95
C ILE A 66 6.89 3.90 5.86
N GLY A 67 5.85 4.72 5.66
CA GLY A 67 5.88 5.85 4.73
C GLY A 67 6.96 6.87 5.05
N HIS A 68 7.14 7.20 6.34
CA HIS A 68 8.22 8.08 6.80
C HIS A 68 9.60 7.50 6.50
N PHE A 69 9.75 6.18 6.67
CA PHE A 69 10.97 5.48 6.26
C PHE A 69 11.19 5.62 4.75
N ILE A 70 10.17 5.40 3.92
CA ILE A 70 10.28 5.53 2.46
C ILE A 70 10.73 6.93 2.04
N LEU A 71 10.13 7.98 2.59
CA LEU A 71 10.45 9.36 2.21
C LEU A 71 11.89 9.75 2.56
N LYS A 72 12.52 9.08 3.53
CA LYS A 72 13.92 9.33 3.90
C LYS A 72 14.93 8.62 2.99
N HIS A 73 14.52 7.66 2.18
CA HIS A 73 15.42 6.81 1.39
C HIS A 73 15.16 6.99 -0.11
N GLU A 74 16.14 7.50 -0.84
CA GLU A 74 16.00 7.85 -2.26
C GLU A 74 15.51 6.68 -3.14
N LEU A 75 16.13 5.51 -3.00
CA LEU A 75 15.71 4.32 -3.76
C LEU A 75 14.26 3.93 -3.49
N GLN A 76 13.80 4.09 -2.25
CA GLN A 76 12.43 3.79 -1.85
C GLN A 76 11.44 4.84 -2.39
N ARG A 77 11.85 6.10 -2.44
CA ARG A 77 11.06 7.17 -3.08
C ARG A 77 10.86 6.92 -4.58
N ILE A 78 11.91 6.53 -5.29
CA ILE A 78 11.82 6.15 -6.72
C ILE A 78 10.87 4.97 -6.88
N GLN A 79 10.99 3.96 -6.02
CA GLN A 79 10.13 2.78 -6.06
C GLN A 79 8.67 3.13 -5.72
N LEU A 80 8.42 4.05 -4.79
CA LEU A 80 7.09 4.58 -4.49
C LEU A 80 6.42 5.19 -5.72
N LEU A 81 7.13 6.07 -6.44
CA LEU A 81 6.61 6.68 -7.67
C LEU A 81 6.35 5.63 -8.75
N LYS A 82 7.28 4.67 -8.93
CA LYS A 82 7.12 3.57 -9.89
C LYS A 82 5.89 2.73 -9.59
N VAL A 83 5.68 2.33 -8.33
CA VAL A 83 4.50 1.55 -7.94
C VAL A 83 3.23 2.39 -8.12
N TYR A 84 3.27 3.66 -7.72
CA TYR A 84 2.15 4.58 -7.90
C TYR A 84 1.76 4.70 -9.38
N ASP A 85 2.73 4.86 -10.29
CA ASP A 85 2.49 5.00 -11.73
C ASP A 85 1.82 3.76 -12.34
N GLY A 86 2.19 2.58 -11.84
CA GLY A 86 1.58 1.31 -12.24
C GLY A 86 0.14 1.10 -11.74
N LEU A 87 -0.38 1.96 -10.85
CA LEU A 87 -1.74 1.82 -10.34
C LEU A 87 -2.80 2.21 -11.38
N PRO A 88 -3.94 1.50 -11.44
CA PRO A 88 -5.10 1.94 -12.20
C PRO A 88 -5.58 3.33 -11.74
N ASN A 89 -6.06 4.16 -12.68
CA ASN A 89 -6.51 5.54 -12.37
C ASN A 89 -7.55 5.61 -11.24
N LYS A 90 -8.50 4.66 -11.20
CA LYS A 90 -9.49 4.58 -10.11
C LYS A 90 -8.84 4.39 -8.74
N TRP A 91 -7.73 3.65 -8.66
CA TRP A 91 -7.00 3.43 -7.42
C TRP A 91 -6.14 4.63 -7.05
N LYS A 92 -5.50 5.29 -8.04
CA LYS A 92 -4.78 6.56 -7.82
C LYS A 92 -5.68 7.62 -7.19
N LEU A 93 -6.88 7.82 -7.74
CA LEU A 93 -7.85 8.79 -7.19
C LEU A 93 -8.27 8.44 -5.75
N SER A 94 -8.60 7.17 -5.49
CA SER A 94 -8.95 6.69 -4.16
C SER A 94 -7.79 6.86 -3.17
N LEU A 95 -6.56 6.60 -3.62
CA LEU A 95 -5.35 6.72 -2.82
C LEU A 95 -5.07 8.18 -2.47
N LEU A 96 -5.06 9.09 -3.45
CA LEU A 96 -4.84 10.52 -3.23
C LEU A 96 -5.88 11.11 -2.25
N ALA A 97 -7.14 10.70 -2.35
CA ALA A 97 -8.19 11.14 -1.44
C ALA A 97 -7.94 10.70 0.02
N VAL A 98 -7.33 9.52 0.22
CA VAL A 98 -6.93 9.04 1.56
C VAL A 98 -5.69 9.75 2.03
N LEU A 99 -4.66 9.85 1.18
CA LEU A 99 -3.39 10.48 1.53
C LEU A 99 -3.60 11.94 1.93
N LYS A 100 -4.39 12.70 1.18
CA LYS A 100 -4.73 14.10 1.52
C LYS A 100 -5.34 14.27 2.91
N LYS A 101 -5.99 13.24 3.46
CA LYS A 101 -6.58 13.26 4.81
C LYS A 101 -5.65 12.69 5.87
N SER A 102 -4.89 11.66 5.51
CA SER A 102 -4.16 10.83 6.46
C SER A 102 -2.68 11.17 6.51
N SER A 103 -2.03 11.44 5.38
CA SER A 103 -0.59 11.73 5.28
C SER A 103 -0.30 12.75 4.19
N LEU A 104 -0.19 14.03 4.59
CA LEU A 104 0.12 15.12 3.67
C LEU A 104 1.53 14.97 3.09
N GLU A 105 2.51 14.54 3.86
CA GLU A 105 3.90 14.38 3.39
C GLU A 105 4.01 13.45 2.17
N ILE A 106 3.34 12.29 2.19
CA ILE A 106 3.35 11.36 1.06
C ILE A 106 2.51 11.91 -0.10
N TYR A 107 1.40 12.58 0.21
CA TYR A 107 0.56 13.22 -0.81
C TYR A 107 1.34 14.29 -1.59
N ASP A 108 1.98 15.20 -0.87
CA ASP A 108 2.74 16.31 -1.43
C ASP A 108 3.92 15.78 -2.24
N TYR A 109 4.66 14.80 -1.71
CA TYR A 109 5.75 14.16 -2.45
C TYR A 109 5.30 13.58 -3.80
N ILE A 110 4.19 12.81 -3.81
CA ILE A 110 3.65 12.25 -5.06
C ILE A 110 3.14 13.36 -5.99
N HIS A 111 2.59 14.45 -5.44
CA HIS A 111 2.03 15.53 -6.23
C HIS A 111 3.10 16.40 -6.89
N GLU A 112 4.16 16.75 -6.16
CA GLU A 112 5.30 17.55 -6.62
C GLU A 112 6.06 16.87 -7.77
N GLU A 113 6.34 15.57 -7.63
CA GLU A 113 7.08 14.78 -8.63
C GLU A 113 6.27 14.45 -9.90
N LYS A 114 4.98 14.80 -9.92
CA LYS A 114 4.06 14.55 -11.05
C LYS A 114 3.53 15.83 -11.70
N LYS A 115 3.98 16.99 -11.24
CA LYS A 115 3.70 18.30 -11.83
C LYS A 115 4.64 18.59 -13.00
#